data_AF-V8N2Y4-F1
#
_entry.id   AF-V8N2Y4-F1
#
_cell.length_a   1.000
_cell.length_b   1.000
_cell.length_c   1.000
_cell.angle_alpha   90.00
_cell.angle_beta   90.00
_cell.angle_gamma   90.00
#
_symmetry.space_group_name_H-M   'P 1'
#
loop_
_entity.id
_entity.type
_entity.pdbx_description
1 polymer ?
#
loop_
_entity_poly.entity_id
_entity_poly.type
_entity_poly.pdbx_seq_one_letter_code
_entity_poly.pdbx_strand_id
1 'polypeptide(L)'
;MASVLSHESFNSGKLCWEVEVVEGGEWWGVGIVRESANRNGVILLQPQGGYWGVQRINGKYESITQPRTDLTLCHSPRRIRVSLDYSQGLIAFFDGDTNAEIFTFPKANFAGEKVHPWFLIFKWNGQLLLHP
;
A
#
# COMPACT_ATOMS: atom_id res chain seq x y z
N MET A 1 -11.78 0.18 12.14
CA MET A 1 -10.74 0.24 11.10
C MET A 1 -9.78 1.33 11.51
N ALA A 2 -8.49 1.03 11.58
CA ALA A 2 -7.46 2.04 11.81
C ALA A 2 -6.72 2.27 10.50
N SER A 3 -6.55 3.55 10.13
CA SER A 3 -5.74 3.97 8.99
C SER A 3 -4.69 4.93 9.52
N VAL A 4 -3.42 4.67 9.22
CA VAL A 4 -2.27 5.43 9.71
C VAL A 4 -1.43 5.85 8.51
N LEU A 5 -0.90 7.07 8.57
CA LEU A 5 0.00 7.64 7.58
C LEU A 5 1.32 8.01 8.24
N SER A 6 2.40 7.98 7.47
CA SER A 6 3.65 8.57 7.93
C SER A 6 3.50 10.08 8.16
N HIS A 7 4.23 10.58 9.14
CA HIS A 7 4.38 12.01 9.35
C HIS A 7 5.12 12.67 8.18
N GLU A 8 6.16 12.02 7.68
CA GLU A 8 6.90 12.48 6.51
C GLU A 8 6.10 12.28 5.22
N SER A 9 6.28 13.21 4.29
CA SER A 9 5.63 13.20 2.98
C SER A 9 6.61 13.53 1.87
N PHE A 10 6.29 13.03 0.68
CA PHE A 10 7.21 13.01 -0.45
C PHE A 10 6.52 13.61 -1.69
N ASN A 11 7.22 14.47 -2.41
CA ASN A 11 6.79 15.03 -3.68
C ASN A 11 7.87 14.98 -4.76
N SER A 12 8.93 14.20 -4.53
CA SER A 12 10.06 14.01 -5.44
C SER A 12 10.89 12.79 -5.02
N GLY A 13 11.77 12.35 -5.92
CA GLY A 13 12.75 11.30 -5.62
C GLY A 13 12.18 9.89 -5.64
N LYS A 14 12.94 8.98 -5.02
CA LYS A 14 12.59 7.57 -4.87
C LYS A 14 12.52 7.22 -3.40
N LEU A 15 11.53 6.43 -3.05
CA LEU A 15 11.31 5.96 -1.69
C LEU A 15 11.08 4.46 -1.71
N CYS A 16 11.71 3.76 -0.77
CA CYS A 16 11.50 2.34 -0.57
C CYS A 16 11.39 2.08 0.92
N TRP A 17 10.39 1.31 1.34
CA TRP A 17 10.25 0.86 2.73
C TRP A 17 9.69 -0.55 2.75
N GLU A 18 9.91 -1.24 3.86
CA GLU A 18 9.43 -2.59 4.07
C GLU A 18 8.49 -2.64 5.26
N VAL A 19 7.44 -3.44 5.11
CA VAL A 19 6.45 -3.68 6.15
C VAL A 19 6.40 -5.17 6.39
N GLU A 20 6.64 -5.59 7.62
CA GLU A 20 6.37 -6.93 8.06
C GLU A 20 4.87 -7.08 8.35
N VAL A 21 4.30 -8.13 7.78
CA VAL A 21 2.91 -8.52 7.93
C VAL A 21 2.89 -9.63 8.97
N VAL A 22 2.61 -9.27 10.23
CA VAL A 22 2.48 -10.26 11.30
C VAL A 22 1.13 -10.96 11.11
N GLU A 23 1.16 -12.29 11.03
CA GLU A 23 -0.05 -13.10 10.81
C GLU A 23 -1.12 -12.80 11.86
N GLY A 24 -2.25 -12.26 11.41
CA GLY A 24 -3.36 -11.83 12.26
C GLY A 24 -4.25 -10.81 11.55
N GLY A 25 -5.46 -10.61 12.06
CA GLY A 25 -6.43 -9.67 11.50
C GLY A 25 -7.14 -10.18 10.23
N GLU A 26 -8.35 -9.66 10.00
CA GLU A 26 -9.17 -10.02 8.83
C GLU A 26 -8.85 -9.15 7.61
N TRP A 27 -8.38 -7.92 7.84
CA TRP A 27 -8.03 -7.01 6.75
C TRP A 27 -6.86 -6.12 7.12
N TRP A 28 -5.87 -6.06 6.23
CA TRP A 28 -4.83 -5.04 6.24
C TRP A 28 -4.57 -4.49 4.84
N GLY A 29 -3.99 -3.29 4.76
CA GLY A 29 -3.55 -2.67 3.52
C GLY A 29 -2.24 -1.90 3.72
N VAL A 30 -1.39 -1.90 2.69
CA VAL A 30 -0.14 -1.14 2.66
C VAL A 30 0.03 -0.45 1.31
N GLY A 31 0.59 0.75 1.30
CA GLY A 31 0.83 1.49 0.07
C GLY A 31 1.09 2.96 0.29
N ILE A 32 0.63 3.81 -0.62
CA ILE A 32 0.69 5.26 -0.50
C ILE A 32 -0.68 5.89 -0.61
N VAL A 33 -0.80 7.08 -0.03
CA VAL A 33 -1.93 7.97 -0.20
C VAL A 33 -1.47 9.37 -0.58
N ARG A 34 -2.28 10.09 -1.33
CA ARG A 34 -2.17 11.53 -1.52
C ARG A 34 -2.47 12.33 -0.24
N GLU A 35 -1.80 13.46 -0.08
CA GLU A 35 -2.01 14.36 1.07
C GLU A 35 -3.46 14.88 1.13
N SER A 36 -4.09 15.13 -0.02
CA SER A 36 -5.46 15.63 -0.17
C SER A 36 -6.54 14.53 -0.18
N ALA A 37 -6.17 13.25 -0.15
CA ALA A 37 -7.13 12.16 -0.23
C ALA A 37 -8.16 12.24 0.90
N ASN A 38 -9.42 11.90 0.60
CA ASN A 38 -10.46 11.87 1.62
C ASN A 38 -10.15 10.78 2.67
N ARG A 39 -10.23 11.16 3.94
CA ARG A 39 -9.98 10.29 5.11
C ARG A 39 -11.17 10.22 6.06
N ASN A 40 -12.25 10.94 5.76
CA ASN A 40 -13.42 11.04 6.60
C ASN A 40 -14.64 10.40 5.91
N GLY A 41 -15.47 9.70 6.67
CA GLY A 41 -16.66 9.04 6.14
C GLY A 41 -16.33 7.90 5.17
N VAL A 42 -16.96 7.89 3.99
CA VAL A 42 -16.77 6.85 2.98
C VAL A 42 -15.45 7.09 2.24
N ILE A 43 -14.49 6.18 2.41
CA ILE A 43 -13.18 6.24 1.79
C ILE A 43 -13.18 5.43 0.49
N LEU A 44 -12.75 6.06 -0.60
CA LEU A 44 -12.54 5.40 -1.89
C LEU A 44 -11.09 4.90 -1.99
N LEU A 45 -10.84 3.67 -1.56
CA LEU A 45 -9.53 3.02 -1.68
C LEU A 45 -9.26 2.63 -3.13
N GLN A 46 -8.86 3.59 -3.96
CA GLN A 46 -8.48 3.40 -5.36
C GLN A 46 -7.67 4.61 -5.87
N PRO A 47 -6.98 4.52 -7.03
CA PRO A 47 -6.18 5.63 -7.55
C PRO A 47 -6.96 6.94 -7.70
N GLN A 48 -8.23 6.89 -8.12
CA GLN A 48 -9.10 8.07 -8.23
C GLN A 48 -9.40 8.72 -6.87
N GLY A 49 -9.41 7.94 -5.79
CA GLY A 49 -9.52 8.44 -4.42
C GLY A 49 -8.19 8.86 -3.81
N GLY A 50 -7.08 8.74 -4.56
CA GLY A 50 -5.74 9.09 -4.12
C GLY A 50 -5.01 7.98 -3.36
N TYR A 51 -5.40 6.71 -3.53
CA TYR A 51 -4.76 5.58 -2.87
C TYR A 51 -4.16 4.60 -3.88
N TRP A 52 -2.93 4.14 -3.60
CA TRP A 52 -2.26 3.05 -4.32
C TRP A 52 -1.75 2.06 -3.29
N GLY A 53 -2.08 0.78 -3.42
CA GLY A 53 -1.78 -0.18 -2.38
C GLY A 53 -2.19 -1.60 -2.71
N VAL A 54 -1.63 -2.52 -1.94
CA VAL A 54 -2.07 -3.91 -1.88
C VAL A 54 -2.70 -4.16 -0.52
N GLN A 55 -3.66 -5.06 -0.49
CA GLN A 55 -4.38 -5.42 0.71
C GLN A 55 -4.60 -6.91 0.77
N ARG A 56 -4.85 -7.39 1.99
CA ARG A 56 -5.37 -8.73 2.22
C ARG A 56 -6.70 -8.62 2.94
N ILE A 57 -7.75 -9.24 2.41
CA ILE A 57 -9.09 -9.29 3.03
C ILE A 57 -9.51 -10.76 3.11
N ASN A 58 -9.82 -11.25 4.32
CA ASN A 58 -10.29 -12.61 4.57
C ASN A 58 -9.42 -13.69 3.90
N GLY A 59 -8.10 -13.49 3.93
CA GLY A 59 -7.13 -14.42 3.34
C GLY A 59 -6.82 -14.21 1.86
N LYS A 60 -7.57 -13.36 1.15
CA LYS A 60 -7.34 -13.05 -0.27
C LYS A 60 -6.50 -11.80 -0.43
N TYR A 61 -5.56 -11.81 -1.37
CA TYR A 61 -4.72 -10.67 -1.70
C TYR A 61 -5.28 -9.94 -2.92
N GLU A 62 -5.33 -8.62 -2.84
CA GLU A 62 -5.86 -7.76 -3.89
C GLU A 62 -5.04 -6.48 -4.01
N SER A 63 -4.94 -5.95 -5.22
CA SER A 63 -4.54 -4.56 -5.45
C SER A 63 -5.78 -3.67 -5.43
N ILE A 64 -5.66 -2.46 -4.85
CA ILE A 64 -6.77 -1.49 -4.74
C ILE A 64 -7.06 -0.74 -6.05
N THR A 65 -6.83 -1.38 -7.20
CA THR A 65 -7.22 -0.90 -8.54
C THR A 65 -8.73 -0.81 -8.72
N GLN A 66 -9.15 -0.22 -9.84
CA GLN A 66 -10.56 -0.20 -10.27
C GLN A 66 -10.68 -0.74 -11.70
N PRO A 67 -11.33 -1.90 -11.91
CA PRO A 67 -11.84 -2.82 -10.87
C PRO A 67 -10.69 -3.39 -10.01
N ARG A 68 -11.03 -3.97 -8.84
CA ARG A 68 -10.05 -4.68 -7.99
C ARG A 68 -9.31 -5.74 -8.80
N THR A 69 -8.02 -5.87 -8.54
CA THR A 69 -7.19 -6.89 -9.18
C THR A 69 -6.79 -7.93 -8.14
N ASP A 70 -7.30 -9.15 -8.29
CA ASP A 70 -6.92 -10.28 -7.45
C ASP A 70 -5.45 -10.65 -7.69
N LEU A 71 -4.72 -10.89 -6.60
CA LEU A 71 -3.31 -11.24 -6.63
C LEU A 71 -3.14 -12.72 -6.28
N THR A 72 -2.63 -13.50 -7.24
CA THR A 72 -2.30 -14.91 -7.01
C THR A 72 -0.83 -15.00 -6.60
N LEU A 73 -0.59 -15.20 -5.30
CA LEU A 73 0.75 -15.32 -4.75
C LEU A 73 1.09 -16.79 -4.50
N CYS A 74 2.32 -17.21 -4.80
CA CYS A 74 2.76 -18.59 -4.57
C CYS A 74 2.80 -18.97 -3.08
N HIS A 75 2.92 -17.98 -2.20
CA HIS A 75 2.89 -18.12 -0.76
C HIS A 75 2.41 -16.80 -0.12
N SER A 76 2.09 -16.83 1.17
CA SER A 76 1.78 -15.61 1.92
C SER A 76 3.07 -14.83 2.23
N PRO A 77 3.24 -13.59 1.74
CA PRO A 77 4.41 -12.78 2.05
C PRO A 77 4.41 -12.43 3.53
N ARG A 78 5.55 -12.64 4.21
CA ARG A 78 5.79 -12.16 5.59
C ARG A 78 6.20 -10.70 5.60
N ARG A 79 6.79 -10.23 4.51
CA ARG A 79 7.23 -8.86 4.33
C ARG A 79 6.85 -8.36 2.96
N ILE A 80 6.38 -7.12 2.90
CA ILE A 80 6.06 -6.43 1.65
C ILE A 80 6.97 -5.22 1.55
N ARG A 81 7.74 -5.17 0.47
CA ARG A 81 8.50 -3.98 0.08
C ARG A 81 7.64 -3.12 -0.84
N VAL A 82 7.54 -1.84 -0.52
CA VAL A 82 6.89 -0.85 -1.36
C VAL A 82 7.96 0.05 -1.96
N SER A 83 7.93 0.20 -3.28
CA SER A 83 8.85 1.04 -4.04
C SER A 83 8.08 2.13 -4.78
N LEU A 84 8.50 3.37 -4.60
CA LEU A 84 7.97 4.56 -5.26
C LEU A 84 9.11 5.26 -6.01
N ASP A 85 8.93 5.45 -7.32
CA ASP A 85 9.67 6.45 -8.10
C ASP A 85 8.68 7.58 -8.42
N TYR A 86 8.72 8.65 -7.60
CA TYR A 86 7.74 9.74 -7.69
C TYR A 86 7.84 10.44 -9.05
N SER A 87 9.07 10.71 -9.50
CA SER A 87 9.33 11.41 -10.75
C SER A 87 8.83 10.65 -11.98
N GLN A 88 8.86 9.32 -11.94
CA GLN A 88 8.34 8.48 -13.03
C GLN A 88 6.88 8.04 -12.83
N GLY A 89 6.28 8.34 -11.68
CA GLY A 89 4.94 7.90 -11.34
C GLY A 89 4.83 6.39 -11.14
N LEU A 90 5.92 5.71 -10.77
CA LEU A 90 5.94 4.25 -10.63
C LEU A 90 5.74 3.85 -9.17
N ILE A 91 4.79 2.95 -8.94
CA ILE A 91 4.57 2.31 -7.65
C ILE A 91 4.58 0.80 -7.87
N ALA A 92 5.46 0.09 -7.16
CA ALA A 92 5.58 -1.36 -7.25
C ALA A 92 5.70 -1.99 -5.86
N PHE A 93 5.18 -3.21 -5.76
CA PHE A 93 5.12 -4.01 -4.54
C PHE A 93 5.85 -5.31 -4.79
N PHE A 94 6.69 -5.70 -3.84
CA PHE A 94 7.49 -6.92 -3.92
C PHE A 94 7.37 -7.71 -2.63
N ASP A 95 7.50 -9.02 -2.75
CA ASP A 95 7.78 -9.88 -1.61
C ASP A 95 9.18 -9.52 -1.07
N GLY A 96 9.25 -9.14 0.20
CA GLY A 96 10.47 -8.62 0.81
C GLY A 96 11.56 -9.68 1.02
N ASP A 97 11.18 -10.96 1.09
CA ASP A 97 12.11 -12.06 1.36
C ASP A 97 12.66 -12.66 0.07
N THR A 98 11.82 -12.74 -0.97
CA THR A 98 12.15 -13.38 -2.27
C THR A 98 12.45 -12.38 -3.38
N ASN A 99 12.14 -11.09 -3.18
CA ASN A 99 12.14 -10.04 -4.20
C ASN A 99 11.21 -10.31 -5.40
N ALA A 100 10.29 -11.28 -5.28
CA ALA A 100 9.30 -11.53 -6.33
C ALA A 100 8.35 -10.33 -6.47
N GLU A 101 8.03 -9.94 -7.69
CA GLU A 101 7.05 -8.88 -7.93
C GLU A 101 5.65 -9.36 -7.52
N ILE A 102 5.00 -8.58 -6.65
CA ILE A 102 3.60 -8.80 -6.24
C ILE A 102 2.67 -8.05 -7.20
N PHE A 103 2.94 -6.75 -7.41
CA PHE A 103 2.11 -5.92 -8.27
C PHE A 103 2.80 -4.60 -8.63
N THR A 104 2.62 -4.14 -9.87
CA THR A 104 3.02 -2.81 -10.32
C THR A 104 1.82 -2.03 -10.83
N PHE A 105 1.61 -0.82 -10.32
CA PHE A 105 0.54 0.05 -10.78
C PHE A 105 0.87 0.68 -12.15
N PRO A 106 -0.15 0.97 -12.98
CA PRO A 106 0.01 1.88 -14.10
C PRO A 106 0.59 3.22 -13.63
N LYS A 107 1.35 3.88 -14.50
CA LYS A 107 1.99 5.17 -14.18
C LYS A 107 0.97 6.16 -13.61
N ALA A 108 1.25 6.64 -12.41
CA ALA A 108 0.44 7.62 -11.72
C ALA A 108 0.94 9.04 -12.02
N ASN A 109 0.01 9.97 -12.26
CA ASN A 109 0.32 11.39 -12.29
C ASN A 109 -0.05 12.03 -10.96
N PHE A 110 0.94 12.33 -10.12
CA PHE A 110 0.73 12.96 -8.81
C PHE A 110 0.50 14.47 -8.86
N ALA A 111 0.65 15.13 -10.01
CA ALA A 111 0.41 16.57 -10.19
C ALA A 111 1.16 17.48 -9.19
N GLY A 112 2.34 17.06 -8.72
CA GLY A 112 3.16 17.79 -7.74
C GLY A 112 2.66 17.66 -6.29
N GLU A 113 1.60 16.89 -6.06
CA GLU A 113 1.04 16.67 -4.73
C GLU A 113 1.92 15.75 -3.90
N LYS A 114 2.00 16.03 -2.60
CA LYS A 114 2.66 15.17 -1.62
C LYS A 114 1.92 13.84 -1.47
N VAL A 115 2.70 12.79 -1.26
CA VAL A 115 2.22 11.45 -0.91
C VAL A 115 2.84 10.97 0.39
N HIS A 116 2.11 10.12 1.10
CA HIS A 116 2.51 9.51 2.35
C HIS A 116 2.43 8.00 2.23
N PRO A 117 3.42 7.23 2.74
CA PRO A 117 3.19 5.86 3.18
C PRO A 117 1.88 5.72 3.96
N TRP A 118 1.09 4.72 3.59
CA TRP A 118 -0.25 4.43 4.10
C TRP A 118 -0.34 2.99 4.59
N PHE A 119 -0.96 2.82 5.75
CA PHE A 119 -1.16 1.54 6.42
C PHE A 119 -2.59 1.46 6.92
N LEU A 120 -3.19 0.28 6.79
CA LEU A 120 -4.56 0.01 7.23
C LEU A 120 -4.63 -1.33 7.94
N ILE A 121 -5.36 -1.38 9.06
CA ILE A 121 -5.65 -2.60 9.81
C ILE A 121 -7.11 -2.61 10.27
N PHE A 122 -7.76 -3.77 10.18
CA PHE A 122 -9.11 -4.00 10.67
C PHE A 122 -9.22 -5.35 11.42
N LYS A 123 -9.96 -5.30 12.55
CA LYS A 123 -10.13 -6.33 13.61
C LYS A 123 -8.89 -6.60 14.49
N TRP A 124 -9.17 -7.19 15.66
CA TRP A 124 -8.19 -7.46 16.71
C TRP A 124 -7.11 -8.45 16.24
N ASN A 125 -5.87 -8.23 16.72
CA ASN A 125 -4.64 -9.01 16.48
C ASN A 125 -3.88 -8.78 15.15
N GLY A 126 -4.35 -7.91 14.25
CA GLY A 126 -3.52 -7.49 13.10
C GLY A 126 -2.38 -6.57 13.55
N GLN A 127 -1.14 -6.85 13.14
CA GLN A 127 0.02 -5.99 13.39
C GLN A 127 0.82 -5.81 12.09
N LEU A 128 1.23 -4.57 11.84
CA LEU A 128 2.18 -4.22 10.78
C LEU A 128 3.39 -3.60 11.46
N LEU A 129 4.59 -4.13 11.18
CA LEU A 129 5.84 -3.60 11.73
C LEU A 129 6.63 -2.94 10.61
N LEU A 130 7.00 -1.69 10.82
CA LEU A 130 7.84 -0.94 9.89
C LEU A 130 9.31 -1.24 10.18
N HIS A 131 10.05 -1.57 9.12
CA HIS A 131 11.50 -1.69 9.19
C HIS A 131 12.14 -0.36 8.72
N PRO A 132 13.12 0.19 9.47
CA PRO A 132 13.84 1.40 9.08
C PRO A 132 14.74 1.19 7.85
#